data_AF-K9XRC1-F1
#
_entry.id   AF-K9XRC1-F1
#
_cell.length_a   1.000
_cell.length_b   1.000
_cell.length_c   1.000
_cell.angle_alpha   90.00
_cell.angle_beta   90.00
_cell.angle_gamma   90.00
#
_symmetry.space_group_name_H-M   'P 1'
#
loop_
_entity.id
_entity.type
_entity.pdbx_description
1 polymer ?
#
loop_
_entity_poly.entity_id
_entity_poly.type
_entity_poly.pdbx_seq_one_letter_code
_entity_poly.pdbx_strand_id
1 'polypeptide(L)' 'MEGLQKFLSLAPVILMLWLAETAVWLIMFNYAHPDLLFHP' A
#
# COMPACT_ATOMS: atom_id res chain seq x y z
N MET A 1 5.90 -20.46 15.62
CA MET A 1 5.87 -19.10 15.04
C MET A 1 6.77 -18.95 13.80
N GLU A 2 7.88 -19.70 13.69
CA GLU A 2 8.85 -19.56 12.58
C GLU A 2 8.24 -19.76 11.17
N GLY A 3 7.42 -20.80 10.97
CA GLY A 3 6.78 -21.06 9.67
C GLY A 3 5.85 -19.94 9.20
N LEU A 4 5.16 -19.28 10.14
CA LEU A 4 4.31 -18.13 9.86
C LEU A 4 5.14 -16.91 9.42
N GLN A 5 6.26 -16.64 10.11
CA GLN A 5 7.15 -15.53 9.74
C GLN A 5 7.76 -15.74 8.35
N LYS A 6 8.15 -16.99 8.02
CA LYS A 6 8.60 -17.35 6.66
C LYS A 6 7.52 -17.11 5.61
N PHE A 7 6.28 -17.52 5.88
CA PHE A 7 5.15 -17.27 4.99
C PHE A 7 4.89 -15.77 4.79
N LEU A 8 4.85 -14.98 5.86
CA LEU A 8 4.64 -13.53 5.79
C LEU A 8 5.78 -12.79 5.07
N SER A 9 6.97 -13.40 5.02
CA SER A 9 8.15 -12.86 4.34
C SER A 9 8.26 -13.30 2.88
N LEU A 10 7.32 -14.10 2.36
CA LEU A 10 7.30 -14.49 0.95
C LEU A 10 7.12 -13.24 0.08
N ALA A 11 7.86 -13.17 -1.03
CA ALA A 11 7.78 -12.08 -2.00
C ALA A 11 6.34 -11.67 -2.38
N PRO A 12 5.42 -12.58 -2.75
CA PRO A 12 4.05 -12.20 -3.07
C PRO A 12 3.27 -11.62 -1.88
N VAL A 13 3.57 -12.05 -0.64
CA VAL A 13 2.88 -11.56 0.56
C VAL A 13 3.34 -10.14 0.90
N ILE A 14 4.66 -9.90 0.90
CA ILE A 14 5.22 -8.55 1.09
C ILE A 14 4.74 -7.63 -0.02
N LEU A 15 4.75 -8.08 -1.29
CA LEU A 15 4.32 -7.27 -2.42
C LEU A 15 2.85 -6.86 -2.28
N MET A 16 1.96 -7.77 -1.91
CA MET A 16 0.55 -7.45 -1.69
C MET A 16 0.35 -6.47 -0.53
N LEU A 17 1.07 -6.63 0.57
CA LEU A 17 1.00 -5.71 1.71
C LEU A 17 1.48 -4.31 1.31
N TRP A 18 2.59 -4.22 0.58
CA TRP A 18 3.16 -2.97 0.09
C TRP A 18 2.22 -2.25 -0.90
N LEU A 19 1.62 -3.00 -1.83
CA LEU A 19 0.66 -2.45 -2.79
C LEU A 19 -0.64 -2.01 -2.10
N ALA A 20 -1.13 -2.78 -1.13
CA ALA A 20 -2.31 -2.41 -0.36
C ALA A 20 -2.08 -1.14 0.44
N GLU A 21 -0.94 -1.02 1.12
CA GLU A 21 -0.55 0.21 1.81
C GLU A 21 -0.48 1.38 0.82
N THR A 22 0.30 1.26 -0.25
CA THR A 22 0.44 2.31 -1.27
C THR A 22 -0.91 2.74 -1.85
N ALA A 23 -1.80 1.79 -2.13
CA ALA A 23 -3.14 2.08 -2.64
C ALA A 23 -3.97 2.89 -1.63
N VAL A 24 -3.96 2.52 -0.35
CA VAL A 24 -4.65 3.28 0.71
C VAL A 24 -4.11 4.71 0.79
N TRP A 25 -2.80 4.90 0.76
CA TRP A 25 -2.19 6.23 0.75
C TRP A 25 -2.69 7.07 -0.43
N LEU A 26 -2.68 6.52 -1.64
CA LEU A 26 -3.15 7.22 -2.84
C LEU A 26 -4.65 7.52 -2.80
N ILE A 27 -5.47 6.59 -2.32
CA ILE A 27 -6.92 6.78 -2.17
C ILE A 27 -7.21 7.88 -1.16
N MET A 28 -6.61 7.81 0.03
CA MET A 28 -6.85 8.79 1.09
C MET A 28 -6.33 10.18 0.71
N PHE A 29 -5.21 10.26 0.00
CA PHE A 29 -4.70 11.53 -0.51
C PHE A 29 -5.66 12.15 -1.53
N ASN A 30 -6.13 11.38 -2.53
CA ASN A 30 -7.08 11.89 -3.53
C ASN A 30 -8.48 12.15 -2.93
N TYR A 31 -8.85 11.46 -1.84
CA TYR A 31 -10.07 11.76 -1.10
C TYR A 31 -9.99 13.10 -0.34
N ALA A 32 -8.84 13.38 0.31
CA ALA A 32 -8.62 14.62 1.06
C ALA A 32 -8.27 15.83 0.16
N HIS A 33 -7.59 15.58 -0.96
CA HIS A 33 -7.16 16.58 -1.94
C HIS A 33 -7.60 16.17 -3.35
N PRO A 34 -8.91 16.27 -3.65
CA PRO A 34 -9.43 15.90 -4.96
C PRO A 34 -8.95 16.85 -6.05
N ASP A 35 -8.91 16.35 -7.28
CA ASP A 35 -8.71 17.13 -8.51
C ASP A 35 -7.40 17.94 -8.57
N LEU A 36 -6.33 17.41 -7.96
CA LEU A 36 -4.97 17.95 -8.08
C LEU A 36 -4.39 17.72 -9.49
N LEU A 37 -4.89 18.46 -10.47
CA LEU A 37 -4.39 18.44 -11.85
C LEU A 37 -3.00 19.08 -11.98
N PHE A 38 -2.71 20.09 -11.16
CA PHE A 38 -1.43 20.80 -11.09
C PHE A 38 -1.18 21.28 -9.66
N HIS A 39 0.10 21.45 -9.32
CA HIS A 39 0.46 22.24 -8.13
C HIS A 39 0.04 23.70 -8.38
N PRO A 40 -0.57 24.39 -7.39
CA PRO A 40 -0.95 25.80 -7.52
C PRO A 40 0.10 26.69 -8.21
#